data_AF-A0A7S2NL72-F1
#
_entry.id   AF-A0A7S2NL72-F1
#
_cell.length_a   1.000
_cell.length_b   1.000
_cell.length_c   1.000
_cell.angle_alpha   90.00
_cell.angle_beta   90.00
_cell.angle_gamma   90.00
#
_symmetry.space_group_name_H-M   'P 1'
#
loop_
_entity.id
_entity.type
_entity.pdbx_description
1 polymer ?
#
loop_
_entity_poly.entity_id
_entity_poly.type
_entity_poly.pdbx_seq_one_letter_code
_entity_poly.pdbx_strand_id
1 'polypeptide(L)'
;ARSSAMTDEGPSADVVDGESMPMEEEEEEEEILPEVELEIFNVVKSSHAQHGLRHGDYVRYRQYCSRRLHRIRKAVNFMHGKGRFLKKVLEPRMVRDSRHLMIPLYCAERAWSYAMALKRENTGGEPQPRLRFHLVHRLIKAAKWSQALAKLCAVRGNKRTALEAEAYAGFMVGNMHLEREEWGKALTHLRRTKTICTELKRVSMADQSHLYNQVVEEVLPSIRFCAYNLRRLGGDEVDAEGDDEVDAEEMLGEGAASDILRSKLEAVLQESRVRQAADLNEIEVLGERVPIKSDKVRIAILAAQQKIVDIQAAGGLSDDALMEQYDELFVAFNDALEGVRADLRQVGKEQTARSGVAE
;
A
#
# COMPACT_ATOMS: atom_id res chain seq x y z
N ALA A 1 52.73 -67.52 18.89
CA ALA A 1 52.66 -68.98 18.67
C ALA A 1 51.64 -69.56 19.65
N ARG A 2 50.74 -70.44 19.19
CA ARG A 2 49.60 -71.03 19.96
C ARG A 2 48.57 -70.00 20.49
N SER A 3 47.28 -70.32 20.67
CA SER A 3 46.41 -71.35 20.05
C SER A 3 44.93 -71.03 20.38
N SER A 4 43.97 -71.68 19.69
CA SER A 4 42.54 -71.74 20.05
C SER A 4 42.31 -72.32 21.47
N ALA A 5 41.13 -72.26 22.11
CA ALA A 5 39.77 -71.81 21.71
C ALA A 5 39.07 -71.05 22.90
N MET A 6 37.77 -71.05 23.24
CA MET A 6 36.57 -71.82 22.80
C MET A 6 35.23 -71.13 23.22
N THR A 7 34.11 -71.83 22.97
CA THR A 7 32.66 -71.67 23.28
C THR A 7 32.31 -71.55 24.78
N ASP A 8 31.12 -71.14 25.26
CA ASP A 8 29.84 -70.52 24.75
C ASP A 8 29.06 -70.00 26.03
N GLU A 9 27.82 -69.46 26.09
CA GLU A 9 26.65 -69.28 25.19
C GLU A 9 26.27 -67.76 25.09
N GLY A 10 25.05 -67.19 24.95
CA GLY A 10 23.62 -67.61 24.90
C GLY A 10 22.74 -66.86 25.96
N PRO A 11 21.41 -66.66 25.78
CA PRO A 11 20.53 -66.93 24.62
C PRO A 11 19.91 -65.63 24.00
N SER A 12 18.86 -65.79 23.19
CA SER A 12 18.13 -64.78 22.41
C SER A 12 17.28 -63.77 23.18
N ALA A 13 17.08 -62.59 22.59
CA ALA A 13 15.95 -61.68 22.85
C ALA A 13 15.46 -61.08 21.51
N ASP A 14 14.16 -60.79 21.41
CA ASP A 14 13.45 -60.71 20.13
C ASP A 14 13.63 -59.41 19.33
N VAL A 15 13.45 -59.53 18.01
CA VAL A 15 13.24 -58.39 17.10
C VAL A 15 11.80 -57.91 17.27
N VAL A 16 11.62 -56.75 17.90
CA VAL A 16 10.35 -56.03 17.91
C VAL A 16 10.37 -55.04 16.75
N ASP A 17 9.55 -55.28 15.73
CA ASP A 17 9.32 -54.32 14.65
C ASP A 17 8.73 -53.02 15.22
N GLY A 18 9.44 -51.92 15.00
CA GLY A 18 8.98 -50.60 15.40
C GLY A 18 7.93 -50.08 14.43
N GLU A 19 6.65 -50.33 14.73
CA GLU A 19 5.53 -49.77 13.96
C GLU A 19 5.66 -48.25 13.83
N SER A 20 5.85 -47.79 12.59
CA SER A 20 5.97 -46.36 12.29
C SER A 20 4.60 -45.71 12.39
N MET A 21 4.26 -45.20 13.57
CA MET A 21 3.07 -44.36 13.73
C MET A 21 3.13 -43.19 12.73
N PRO A 22 2.05 -42.92 11.98
CA PRO A 22 1.98 -41.72 11.16
C PRO A 22 2.03 -40.50 12.10
N MET A 23 2.82 -39.49 11.73
CA MET A 23 2.59 -38.16 12.30
C MET A 23 1.25 -37.68 11.75
N GLU A 24 0.29 -37.48 12.64
CA GLU A 24 -0.89 -36.69 12.34
C GLU A 24 -0.39 -35.27 12.03
N GLU A 25 -0.46 -34.87 10.76
CA GLU A 25 -0.25 -33.47 10.37
C GLU A 25 -1.44 -32.70 10.92
N GLU A 26 -1.26 -32.06 12.09
CA GLU A 26 -2.23 -31.13 12.65
C GLU A 26 -2.47 -30.03 11.61
N GLU A 27 -3.61 -30.09 10.91
CA GLU A 27 -4.08 -29.03 10.04
C GLU A 27 -4.36 -27.80 10.93
N GLU A 28 -3.37 -26.90 11.08
CA GLU A 28 -3.53 -25.59 11.76
C GLU A 28 -4.70 -24.86 11.06
N GLU A 29 -5.92 -24.96 11.62
CA GLU A 29 -7.10 -24.23 11.11
C GLU A 29 -6.72 -22.76 10.93
N GLU A 30 -6.73 -22.27 9.68
CA GLU A 30 -6.31 -20.90 9.39
C GLU A 30 -7.29 -19.91 10.03
N GLU A 31 -6.99 -19.48 11.26
CA GLU A 31 -7.69 -18.39 11.93
C GLU A 31 -7.86 -17.23 10.95
N ILE A 32 -9.10 -16.94 10.55
CA ILE A 32 -9.43 -15.84 9.63
C ILE A 32 -9.30 -14.51 10.39
N LEU A 33 -8.05 -14.16 10.70
CA LEU A 33 -7.67 -12.96 11.42
C LEU A 33 -8.10 -11.73 10.60
N PRO A 34 -8.76 -10.73 11.21
CA PRO A 34 -9.29 -9.58 10.48
C PRO A 34 -8.20 -8.80 9.73
N GLU A 35 -8.59 -8.09 8.68
CA GLU A 35 -7.70 -7.18 7.95
C GLU A 35 -7.20 -6.06 8.86
N VAL A 36 -5.96 -5.62 8.61
CA VAL A 36 -5.28 -4.60 9.42
C VAL A 36 -5.15 -3.29 8.65
N GLU A 37 -5.75 -2.22 9.17
CA GLU A 37 -5.63 -0.87 8.60
C GLU A 37 -4.39 -0.15 9.17
N LEU A 38 -3.59 0.46 8.29
CA LEU A 38 -2.46 1.32 8.65
C LEU A 38 -2.24 2.41 7.59
N GLU A 39 -2.54 3.66 7.95
CA GLU A 39 -2.18 4.84 7.14
C GLU A 39 -0.66 5.07 7.20
N ILE A 40 0.07 4.50 6.24
CA ILE A 40 1.54 4.50 6.21
C ILE A 40 2.03 5.92 5.97
N PHE A 41 1.45 6.65 5.02
CA PHE A 41 1.91 8.00 4.70
C PHE A 41 1.61 9.01 5.81
N ASN A 42 0.46 8.91 6.49
CA ASN A 42 0.17 9.70 7.69
C ASN A 42 1.20 9.41 8.80
N VAL A 43 1.42 8.15 9.16
CA VAL A 43 2.39 7.76 10.20
C VAL A 43 3.82 8.22 9.88
N VAL A 44 4.23 8.19 8.60
CA VAL A 44 5.54 8.64 8.15
C VAL A 44 5.65 10.17 8.18
N LYS A 45 4.79 10.91 7.45
CA LYS A 45 4.89 12.38 7.32
C LYS A 45 4.66 13.09 8.66
N SER A 46 3.73 12.62 9.50
CA SER A 46 3.55 13.15 10.87
C SER A 46 4.81 12.93 11.73
N SER A 47 5.41 11.74 11.67
CA SER A 47 6.66 11.43 12.38
C SER A 47 7.85 12.26 11.86
N HIS A 48 7.91 12.55 10.56
CA HIS A 48 8.93 13.42 9.95
C HIS A 48 8.82 14.85 10.51
N ALA A 49 7.61 15.43 10.46
CA ALA A 49 7.33 16.79 10.91
C ALA A 49 7.62 16.98 12.41
N GLN A 50 7.19 16.04 13.26
CA GLN A 50 7.34 16.14 14.72
C GLN A 50 8.76 15.88 15.24
N HIS A 51 9.61 15.15 14.49
CA HIS A 51 10.84 14.59 15.05
C HIS A 51 12.14 14.93 14.30
N GLY A 52 12.13 15.98 13.47
CA GLY A 52 13.35 16.70 13.07
C GLY A 52 13.46 17.03 11.59
N LEU A 53 12.70 16.39 10.71
CA LEU A 53 12.84 16.58 9.26
C LEU A 53 12.37 17.96 8.77
N ARG A 54 11.50 18.65 9.52
CA ARG A 54 11.18 20.08 9.32
C ARG A 54 12.42 21.00 9.34
N HIS A 55 13.54 20.53 9.91
CA HIS A 55 14.84 21.23 9.93
C HIS A 55 15.97 20.39 9.29
N GLY A 56 15.62 19.34 8.53
CA GLY A 56 16.58 18.41 7.91
C GLY A 56 17.41 17.58 8.90
N ASP A 57 16.97 17.42 10.15
CA ASP A 57 17.68 16.66 11.19
C ASP A 57 17.34 15.15 11.12
N TYR A 58 17.97 14.50 10.14
CA TYR A 58 17.88 13.05 9.93
C TYR A 58 18.47 12.23 11.09
N VAL A 59 19.38 12.81 11.89
CA VAL A 59 20.05 12.11 13.01
C VAL A 59 19.09 11.99 14.19
N ARG A 60 18.42 13.06 14.58
CA ARG A 60 17.34 13.05 15.59
C ARG A 60 16.18 12.16 15.16
N TYR A 61 15.80 12.18 13.88
CA TYR A 61 14.77 11.28 13.37
C TYR A 61 15.18 9.80 13.46
N ARG A 62 16.40 9.44 13.04
CA ARG A 62 16.99 8.09 13.23
C ARG A 62 16.96 7.63 14.69
N GLN A 63 17.25 8.54 15.65
CA GLN A 63 17.17 8.26 17.08
C GLN A 63 15.73 8.10 17.58
N TYR A 64 14.78 8.86 17.05
CA TYR A 64 13.35 8.65 17.29
C TYR A 64 12.90 7.27 16.80
N CYS A 65 13.14 6.92 15.53
CA CYS A 65 12.75 5.63 14.95
C CYS A 65 13.32 4.45 15.77
N SER A 66 14.56 4.58 16.25
CA SER A 66 15.20 3.59 17.12
C SER A 66 14.43 3.38 18.45
N ARG A 67 14.03 4.48 19.11
CA ARG A 67 13.26 4.46 20.37
C ARG A 67 11.79 4.07 20.17
N ARG A 68 11.18 4.41 19.04
CA ARG A 68 9.81 4.03 18.64
C ARG A 68 9.75 2.53 18.34
N LEU A 69 10.68 2.01 17.53
CA LEU A 69 10.81 0.59 17.19
C LEU A 69 11.00 -0.30 18.44
N HIS A 70 11.83 0.12 19.40
CA HIS A 70 11.98 -0.63 20.66
C HIS A 70 10.68 -0.67 21.47
N ARG A 71 9.99 0.47 21.64
CA ARG A 71 8.68 0.54 22.34
C ARG A 71 7.62 -0.34 21.67
N ILE A 72 7.52 -0.31 20.34
CA ILE A 72 6.59 -1.15 19.58
C ILE A 72 6.90 -2.64 19.81
N ARG A 73 8.17 -3.06 19.65
CA ARG A 73 8.59 -4.46 19.89
C ARG A 73 8.37 -4.93 21.33
N LYS A 74 8.42 -4.03 22.31
CA LYS A 74 8.02 -4.34 23.69
C LYS A 74 6.50 -4.49 23.81
N ALA A 75 5.72 -3.61 23.19
CA ALA A 75 4.26 -3.61 23.26
C ALA A 75 3.62 -4.84 22.60
N VAL A 76 4.17 -5.35 21.49
CA VAL A 76 3.72 -6.59 20.83
C VAL A 76 4.55 -7.83 21.22
N ASN A 77 5.34 -7.77 22.30
CA ASN A 77 6.25 -8.84 22.77
C ASN A 77 7.26 -9.39 21.74
N PHE A 78 7.39 -8.77 20.56
CA PHE A 78 8.26 -9.13 19.45
C PHE A 78 9.72 -8.69 19.67
N MET A 79 10.31 -9.09 20.81
CA MET A 79 11.72 -8.86 21.12
C MET A 79 12.60 -10.05 20.69
N HIS A 80 13.84 -9.75 20.28
CA HIS A 80 14.82 -10.71 19.74
C HIS A 80 15.56 -11.50 20.83
N GLY A 81 14.84 -11.96 21.86
CA GLY A 81 15.38 -12.61 23.04
C GLY A 81 15.86 -11.64 24.13
N LYS A 82 16.28 -12.20 25.28
CA LYS A 82 17.07 -11.55 26.33
C LYS A 82 18.42 -12.27 26.36
N GLY A 83 19.55 -11.55 26.39
CA GLY A 83 20.87 -12.15 26.28
C GLY A 83 21.24 -12.48 24.82
N ARG A 84 21.04 -13.73 24.38
CA ARG A 84 21.39 -14.17 23.01
C ARG A 84 20.43 -13.59 21.97
N PHE A 85 20.96 -13.05 20.88
CA PHE A 85 20.16 -12.53 19.78
C PHE A 85 19.46 -13.67 19.02
N LEU A 86 18.13 -13.63 19.00
CA LEU A 86 17.29 -14.53 18.21
C LEU A 86 16.58 -13.73 17.10
N LYS A 87 16.92 -14.01 15.84
CA LYS A 87 16.37 -13.34 14.66
C LYS A 87 14.92 -13.77 14.40
N LYS A 88 13.97 -13.16 15.13
CA LYS A 88 12.54 -13.26 14.80
C LYS A 88 12.26 -12.55 13.47
N VAL A 89 11.74 -13.29 12.48
CA VAL A 89 11.13 -12.77 11.25
C VAL A 89 9.63 -12.61 11.49
N LEU A 90 9.00 -11.61 10.88
CA LEU A 90 7.56 -11.38 11.02
C LEU A 90 6.84 -12.09 9.86
N GLU A 91 6.03 -13.08 10.18
CA GLU A 91 5.22 -13.87 9.25
C GLU A 91 3.77 -13.34 9.20
N PRO A 92 3.01 -13.55 8.11
CA PRO A 92 1.62 -13.07 7.98
C PRO A 92 0.71 -13.47 9.15
N ARG A 93 0.77 -14.74 9.58
CA ARG A 93 0.01 -15.28 10.73
C ARG A 93 0.27 -14.58 12.07
N MET A 94 1.40 -13.88 12.20
CA MET A 94 1.74 -13.09 13.40
C MET A 94 1.15 -11.67 13.37
N VAL A 95 0.53 -11.24 12.28
CA VAL A 95 0.01 -9.87 12.10
C VAL A 95 -1.44 -9.79 12.60
N ARG A 96 -1.58 -9.63 13.92
CA ARG A 96 -2.85 -9.45 14.66
C ARG A 96 -3.18 -7.98 15.03
N ASP A 97 -2.27 -7.03 14.76
CA ASP A 97 -2.38 -5.61 15.15
C ASP A 97 -1.48 -4.77 14.21
N SER A 98 -1.90 -3.56 13.82
CA SER A 98 -1.14 -2.61 12.97
C SER A 98 0.23 -2.25 13.58
N ARG A 99 0.40 -2.39 14.89
CA ARG A 99 1.71 -2.32 15.56
C ARG A 99 2.73 -3.31 15.03
N HIS A 100 2.31 -4.46 14.48
CA HIS A 100 3.20 -5.42 13.81
C HIS A 100 3.70 -4.86 12.48
N LEU A 101 2.81 -4.30 11.65
CA LEU A 101 3.17 -3.65 10.38
C LEU A 101 4.08 -2.42 10.59
N MET A 102 3.91 -1.69 11.70
CA MET A 102 4.85 -0.63 12.08
C MET A 102 6.30 -1.13 12.35
N ILE A 103 6.54 -2.42 12.59
CA ILE A 103 7.92 -2.95 12.83
C ILE A 103 8.80 -2.85 11.58
N PRO A 104 8.45 -3.42 10.41
CA PRO A 104 9.23 -3.24 9.18
C PRO A 104 9.24 -1.77 8.73
N LEU A 105 8.14 -1.02 8.90
CA LEU A 105 8.08 0.42 8.60
C LEU A 105 9.18 1.21 9.34
N TYR A 106 9.24 1.14 10.68
CA TYR A 106 10.31 1.81 11.45
C TYR A 106 11.70 1.17 11.28
N CYS A 107 11.80 0.00 10.63
CA CYS A 107 13.09 -0.54 10.19
C CYS A 107 13.55 0.04 8.84
N ALA A 108 12.62 0.33 7.92
CA ALA A 108 12.87 1.06 6.68
C ALA A 108 13.21 2.53 6.98
N GLU A 109 12.36 3.26 7.69
CA GLU A 109 12.57 4.67 8.05
C GLU A 109 13.91 4.92 8.72
N ARG A 110 14.30 4.07 9.69
CA ARG A 110 15.59 4.18 10.39
C ARG A 110 16.81 3.90 9.49
N ALA A 111 16.63 3.13 8.42
CA ALA A 111 17.68 2.85 7.45
C ALA A 111 17.78 3.99 6.42
N TRP A 112 16.65 4.47 5.90
CA TRP A 112 16.55 5.61 5.00
C TRP A 112 17.05 6.91 5.65
N SER A 113 16.63 7.21 6.87
CA SER A 113 17.10 8.39 7.61
C SER A 113 18.60 8.36 7.89
N TYR A 114 19.21 7.18 8.03
CA TYR A 114 20.67 7.05 8.10
C TYR A 114 21.31 7.31 6.73
N ALA A 115 20.73 6.79 5.63
CA ALA A 115 21.20 7.13 4.29
C ALA A 115 21.14 8.65 4.01
N MET A 116 20.04 9.33 4.37
CA MET A 116 19.90 10.77 4.16
C MET A 116 20.85 11.60 5.05
N ALA A 117 21.14 11.15 6.28
CA ALA A 117 22.19 11.75 7.10
C ALA A 117 23.57 11.66 6.42
N LEU A 118 23.93 10.46 5.90
CA LEU A 118 25.18 10.23 5.16
C LEU A 118 25.23 11.00 3.83
N LYS A 119 24.08 11.20 3.17
CA LYS A 119 23.97 12.03 1.97
C LYS A 119 24.30 13.48 2.28
N ARG A 120 23.68 14.05 3.34
CA ARG A 120 23.96 15.41 3.81
C ARG A 120 25.42 15.59 4.23
N GLU A 121 26.02 14.60 4.88
CA GLU A 121 27.43 14.57 5.25
C GLU A 121 28.35 14.57 4.02
N ASN A 122 28.10 13.69 3.04
CA ASN A 122 28.89 13.56 1.80
C ASN A 122 28.69 14.72 0.80
N THR A 123 27.59 15.48 0.89
CA THR A 123 27.37 16.71 0.10
C THR A 123 27.94 17.96 0.80
N GLY A 124 28.09 17.93 2.12
CA GLY A 124 28.55 19.07 2.93
C GLY A 124 30.08 19.20 3.08
N GLY A 125 30.86 18.38 2.38
CA GLY A 125 32.32 18.35 2.46
C GLY A 125 32.95 17.71 1.22
N GLU A 126 34.23 17.35 1.31
CA GLU A 126 34.93 16.66 0.22
C GLU A 126 34.28 15.29 -0.09
N PRO A 127 33.97 14.95 -1.36
CA PRO A 127 33.25 13.72 -1.69
C PRO A 127 34.02 12.45 -1.30
N GLN A 128 33.46 11.63 -0.39
CA GLN A 128 34.11 10.41 0.09
C GLN A 128 33.41 9.16 -0.47
N PRO A 129 34.05 8.40 -1.40
CA PRO A 129 33.46 7.17 -1.95
C PRO A 129 33.00 6.17 -0.88
N ARG A 130 33.73 6.09 0.25
CA ARG A 130 33.36 5.24 1.39
C ARG A 130 32.01 5.62 2.03
N LEU A 131 31.69 6.91 2.12
CA LEU A 131 30.38 7.38 2.60
C LEU A 131 29.28 7.05 1.58
N ARG A 132 29.54 7.24 0.27
CA ARG A 132 28.60 6.84 -0.79
C ARG A 132 28.28 5.33 -0.76
N PHE A 133 29.29 4.47 -0.63
CA PHE A 133 29.06 3.02 -0.47
C PHE A 133 28.23 2.70 0.78
N HIS A 134 28.45 3.41 1.89
CA HIS A 134 27.66 3.20 3.11
C HIS A 134 26.20 3.66 2.96
N LEU A 135 25.99 4.83 2.35
CA LEU A 135 24.68 5.39 1.98
C LEU A 135 23.88 4.40 1.12
N VAL A 136 24.45 3.92 0.02
CA VAL A 136 23.79 2.96 -0.89
C VAL A 136 23.45 1.66 -0.15
N HIS A 137 24.34 1.16 0.72
CA HIS A 137 24.04 -0.02 1.56
C HIS A 137 22.90 0.25 2.56
N ARG A 138 22.76 1.48 3.09
CA ARG A 138 21.63 1.86 3.94
C ARG A 138 20.31 1.93 3.16
N LEU A 139 20.30 2.41 1.91
CA LEU A 139 19.10 2.39 1.06
C LEU A 139 18.71 0.98 0.61
N ILE A 140 19.67 0.12 0.24
CA ILE A 140 19.39 -1.30 -0.03
C ILE A 140 18.72 -1.96 1.18
N LYS A 141 19.10 -1.56 2.40
CA LYS A 141 18.46 -2.04 3.63
C LYS A 141 17.06 -1.44 3.84
N ALA A 142 16.84 -0.17 3.50
CA ALA A 142 15.51 0.45 3.56
C ALA A 142 14.53 -0.22 2.57
N ALA A 143 14.92 -0.33 1.31
CA ALA A 143 14.18 -1.01 0.24
C ALA A 143 13.79 -2.45 0.60
N LYS A 144 14.71 -3.22 1.22
CA LYS A 144 14.41 -4.59 1.69
C LYS A 144 13.36 -4.63 2.81
N TRP A 145 13.28 -3.61 3.67
CA TRP A 145 12.24 -3.54 4.72
C TRP A 145 10.91 -3.01 4.19
N SER A 146 10.90 -2.08 3.24
CA SER A 146 9.66 -1.60 2.61
C SER A 146 9.04 -2.67 1.69
N GLN A 147 9.84 -3.41 0.92
CA GLN A 147 9.36 -4.59 0.18
C GLN A 147 8.79 -5.68 1.10
N ALA A 148 9.39 -5.89 2.28
CA ALA A 148 8.84 -6.82 3.28
C ALA A 148 7.53 -6.31 3.90
N LEU A 149 7.39 -5.00 4.13
CA LEU A 149 6.14 -4.38 4.55
C LEU A 149 5.05 -4.56 3.47
N ALA A 150 5.34 -4.25 2.21
CA ALA A 150 4.39 -4.43 1.10
C ALA A 150 3.88 -5.87 0.98
N LYS A 151 4.77 -6.87 1.10
CA LYS A 151 4.38 -8.29 1.09
C LYS A 151 3.51 -8.69 2.27
N LEU A 152 3.69 -8.10 3.46
CA LEU A 152 2.83 -8.35 4.61
C LEU A 152 1.47 -7.65 4.46
N CYS A 153 1.46 -6.39 4.01
CA CYS A 153 0.21 -5.65 3.77
C CYS A 153 -0.62 -6.27 2.64
N ALA A 154 0.00 -6.86 1.62
CA ALA A 154 -0.72 -7.55 0.54
C ALA A 154 -1.44 -8.86 0.96
N VAL A 155 -1.17 -9.38 2.17
CA VAL A 155 -1.79 -10.62 2.70
C VAL A 155 -2.64 -10.35 3.95
N ARG A 156 -2.31 -9.30 4.72
CA ARG A 156 -2.90 -9.03 6.05
C ARG A 156 -3.40 -7.60 6.23
N GLY A 157 -3.08 -6.70 5.31
CA GLY A 157 -3.55 -5.31 5.33
C GLY A 157 -4.79 -5.14 4.47
N ASN A 158 -5.65 -4.17 4.79
CA ASN A 158 -6.77 -3.85 3.92
C ASN A 158 -6.30 -3.28 2.56
N LYS A 159 -7.17 -3.27 1.55
CA LYS A 159 -6.79 -2.95 0.16
C LYS A 159 -6.08 -1.59 0.03
N ARG A 160 -6.53 -0.56 0.77
CA ARG A 160 -5.85 0.75 0.86
C ARG A 160 -4.45 0.64 1.50
N THR A 161 -4.33 -0.06 2.62
CA THR A 161 -3.04 -0.29 3.31
C THR A 161 -2.06 -1.08 2.43
N ALA A 162 -2.55 -2.01 1.61
CA ALA A 162 -1.75 -2.74 0.62
C ALA A 162 -1.20 -1.81 -0.48
N LEU A 163 -2.04 -0.94 -1.04
CA LEU A 163 -1.62 0.06 -2.03
C LEU A 163 -0.64 1.10 -1.45
N GLU A 164 -0.90 1.62 -0.24
CA GLU A 164 0.05 2.53 0.42
C GLU A 164 1.41 1.88 0.67
N ALA A 165 1.42 0.61 1.08
CA ALA A 165 2.65 -0.14 1.27
C ALA A 165 3.39 -0.41 -0.05
N GLU A 166 2.66 -0.64 -1.15
CA GLU A 166 3.22 -0.78 -2.50
C GLU A 166 3.84 0.53 -3.01
N ALA A 167 3.15 1.66 -2.82
CA ALA A 167 3.68 3.00 -3.14
C ALA A 167 4.91 3.37 -2.29
N TYR A 168 4.87 3.11 -0.98
CA TYR A 168 6.02 3.33 -0.08
C TYR A 168 7.21 2.40 -0.41
N ALA A 169 6.95 1.17 -0.83
CA ALA A 169 7.97 0.28 -1.39
C ALA A 169 8.57 0.87 -2.68
N GLY A 170 7.74 1.33 -3.62
CA GLY A 170 8.16 2.01 -4.85
C GLY A 170 9.07 3.21 -4.56
N PHE A 171 8.68 4.09 -3.62
CA PHE A 171 9.48 5.24 -3.19
C PHE A 171 10.88 4.84 -2.70
N MET A 172 10.95 3.88 -1.77
CA MET A 172 12.22 3.44 -1.18
C MET A 172 13.12 2.68 -2.16
N VAL A 173 12.54 1.91 -3.08
CA VAL A 173 13.27 1.17 -4.11
C VAL A 173 13.74 2.11 -5.24
N GLY A 174 12.90 3.06 -5.65
CA GLY A 174 13.24 4.09 -6.63
C GLY A 174 14.42 4.96 -6.17
N ASN A 175 14.36 5.48 -4.94
CA ASN A 175 15.47 6.20 -4.31
C ASN A 175 16.77 5.36 -4.23
N MET A 176 16.67 4.05 -3.97
CA MET A 176 17.83 3.15 -3.96
C MET A 176 18.46 3.01 -5.35
N HIS A 177 17.66 2.91 -6.42
CA HIS A 177 18.18 2.85 -7.79
C HIS A 177 18.74 4.20 -8.28
N LEU A 178 18.15 5.32 -7.86
CA LEU A 178 18.62 6.67 -8.19
C LEU A 178 20.05 6.92 -7.67
N GLU A 179 20.34 6.58 -6.40
CA GLU A 179 21.70 6.70 -5.83
C GLU A 179 22.72 5.71 -6.40
N ARG A 180 22.26 4.73 -7.19
CA ARG A 180 23.07 3.78 -7.95
C ARG A 180 23.20 4.13 -9.43
N GLU A 181 22.61 5.23 -9.89
CA GLU A 181 22.57 5.64 -11.30
C GLU A 181 21.82 4.63 -12.21
N GLU A 182 20.97 3.77 -11.63
CA GLU A 182 20.14 2.80 -12.36
C GLU A 182 18.84 3.46 -12.87
N TRP A 183 18.96 4.52 -13.68
CA TRP A 183 17.89 5.47 -14.02
C TRP A 183 16.58 4.82 -14.49
N GLY A 184 16.64 3.80 -15.36
CA GLY A 184 15.44 3.12 -15.87
C GLY A 184 14.62 2.43 -14.77
N LYS A 185 15.28 1.79 -13.80
CA LYS A 185 14.61 1.12 -12.67
C LYS A 185 14.18 2.12 -11.60
N ALA A 186 14.91 3.22 -11.44
CA ALA A 186 14.45 4.33 -10.62
C ALA A 186 13.15 4.91 -11.20
N LEU A 187 13.11 5.19 -12.50
CA LEU A 187 11.96 5.78 -13.19
C LEU A 187 10.70 4.91 -13.09
N THR A 188 10.78 3.59 -13.30
CA THR A 188 9.59 2.71 -13.22
C THR A 188 9.02 2.64 -11.79
N HIS A 189 9.86 2.48 -10.78
CA HIS A 189 9.41 2.44 -9.38
C HIS A 189 8.86 3.79 -8.88
N LEU A 190 9.47 4.90 -9.31
CA LEU A 190 9.01 6.26 -8.97
C LEU A 190 7.72 6.62 -9.71
N ARG A 191 7.57 6.28 -11.00
CA ARG A 191 6.30 6.44 -11.75
C ARG A 191 5.17 5.64 -11.11
N ARG A 192 5.39 4.37 -10.74
CA ARG A 192 4.37 3.57 -10.02
C ARG A 192 3.97 4.20 -8.68
N THR A 193 4.90 4.86 -7.99
CA THR A 193 4.60 5.66 -6.79
C THR A 193 3.75 6.89 -7.12
N LYS A 194 4.10 7.66 -8.17
CA LYS A 194 3.28 8.80 -8.66
C LYS A 194 1.84 8.36 -8.88
N THR A 195 1.62 7.33 -9.71
CA THR A 195 0.27 6.88 -10.08
C THR A 195 -0.54 6.42 -8.88
N ILE A 196 0.00 5.54 -8.01
CA ILE A 196 -0.75 5.08 -6.82
C ILE A 196 -1.11 6.25 -5.90
N CYS A 197 -0.21 7.23 -5.71
CA CYS A 197 -0.52 8.40 -4.89
C CYS A 197 -1.53 9.35 -5.55
N THR A 198 -1.50 9.54 -6.88
CA THR A 198 -2.50 10.33 -7.62
C THR A 198 -3.90 9.71 -7.50
N GLU A 199 -4.01 8.39 -7.60
CA GLU A 199 -5.31 7.72 -7.45
C GLU A 199 -5.77 7.70 -5.99
N LEU A 200 -4.91 7.33 -5.03
CA LEU A 200 -5.27 7.40 -3.61
C LEU A 200 -5.69 8.82 -3.19
N LYS A 201 -5.08 9.87 -3.76
CA LYS A 201 -5.53 11.27 -3.61
C LYS A 201 -6.99 11.43 -4.06
N ARG A 202 -7.34 11.00 -5.29
CA ARG A 202 -8.71 11.05 -5.84
C ARG A 202 -9.72 10.32 -4.94
N VAL A 203 -9.36 9.18 -4.35
CA VAL A 203 -10.25 8.39 -3.48
C VAL A 203 -10.43 8.99 -2.07
N SER A 204 -9.57 9.91 -1.65
CA SER A 204 -9.38 10.27 -0.24
C SER A 204 -9.98 11.61 0.17
N MET A 205 -10.46 11.67 1.42
CA MET A 205 -10.85 12.92 2.09
C MET A 205 -9.70 13.95 2.10
N ALA A 206 -10.02 15.24 2.12
CA ALA A 206 -9.05 16.35 2.02
C ALA A 206 -7.83 16.22 2.96
N ASP A 207 -8.07 15.83 4.22
CA ASP A 207 -7.03 15.63 5.25
C ASP A 207 -6.02 14.52 4.93
N GLN A 208 -6.33 13.60 4.01
CA GLN A 208 -5.41 12.58 3.51
C GLN A 208 -4.88 12.92 2.10
N SER A 209 -5.71 13.55 1.27
CA SER A 209 -5.39 14.01 -0.08
C SER A 209 -4.11 14.86 -0.13
N HIS A 210 -3.92 15.75 0.84
CA HIS A 210 -2.73 16.59 0.92
C HIS A 210 -1.43 15.80 1.21
N LEU A 211 -1.50 14.66 1.89
CA LEU A 211 -0.33 13.81 2.18
C LEU A 211 0.17 13.11 0.91
N TYR A 212 -0.75 12.64 0.07
CA TYR A 212 -0.40 12.03 -1.22
C TYR A 212 0.14 13.06 -2.21
N ASN A 213 -0.39 14.30 -2.24
CA ASN A 213 0.19 15.41 -3.01
C ASN A 213 1.67 15.63 -2.65
N GLN A 214 1.99 15.74 -1.35
CA GLN A 214 3.38 15.90 -0.88
C GLN A 214 4.32 14.73 -1.25
N VAL A 215 3.79 13.53 -1.54
CA VAL A 215 4.59 12.39 -2.01
C VAL A 215 4.80 12.47 -3.52
N VAL A 216 3.79 12.89 -4.29
CA VAL A 216 3.92 13.15 -5.73
C VAL A 216 4.92 14.29 -5.98
N GLU A 217 4.80 15.41 -5.27
CA GLU A 217 5.73 16.56 -5.34
C GLU A 217 7.18 16.18 -4.99
N GLU A 218 7.38 15.35 -3.97
CA GLU A 218 8.71 14.85 -3.57
C GLU A 218 9.34 13.94 -4.63
N VAL A 219 8.52 13.22 -5.40
CA VAL A 219 8.94 12.25 -6.42
C VAL A 219 9.16 12.88 -7.81
N LEU A 220 8.38 13.90 -8.19
CA LEU A 220 8.43 14.52 -9.52
C LEU A 220 9.83 15.00 -9.97
N PRO A 221 10.64 15.72 -9.15
CA PRO A 221 12.00 16.09 -9.53
C PRO A 221 12.90 14.90 -9.82
N SER A 222 12.69 13.78 -9.10
CA SER A 222 13.45 12.54 -9.27
C SER A 222 13.02 11.79 -10.54
N ILE A 223 11.74 11.84 -10.91
CA ILE A 223 11.22 11.35 -12.21
C ILE A 223 11.86 12.14 -13.36
N ARG A 224 11.78 13.48 -13.35
CA ARG A 224 12.39 14.34 -14.38
C ARG A 224 13.90 14.10 -14.51
N PHE A 225 14.63 14.02 -13.40
CA PHE A 225 16.06 13.75 -13.41
C PHE A 225 16.41 12.37 -13.99
N CYS A 226 15.62 11.32 -13.71
CA CYS A 226 15.84 10.01 -14.32
C CYS A 226 15.53 10.01 -15.82
N ALA A 227 14.44 10.66 -16.26
CA ALA A 227 14.07 10.78 -17.66
C ALA A 227 15.12 11.55 -18.48
N TYR A 228 15.60 12.69 -17.98
CA TYR A 228 16.68 13.48 -18.60
C TYR A 228 17.97 12.66 -18.77
N ASN A 229 18.40 11.96 -17.72
CA ASN A 229 19.62 11.14 -17.81
C ASN A 229 19.45 9.95 -18.77
N LEU A 230 18.25 9.40 -18.94
CA LEU A 230 17.96 8.37 -19.94
C LEU A 230 18.03 8.91 -21.37
N ARG A 231 17.42 10.07 -21.66
CA ARG A 231 17.52 10.73 -22.99
C ARG A 231 18.99 11.00 -23.35
N ARG A 232 19.74 11.62 -22.43
CA ARG A 232 21.17 11.93 -22.60
C ARG A 232 22.06 10.68 -22.77
N LEU A 233 21.64 9.51 -22.26
CA LEU A 233 22.34 8.24 -22.48
C LEU A 233 21.85 7.49 -23.74
N GLY A 234 20.67 7.83 -24.26
CA GLY A 234 20.09 7.26 -25.48
C GLY A 234 20.61 7.87 -26.77
N GLY A 235 21.11 9.12 -26.73
CA GLY A 235 21.75 9.80 -27.85
C GLY A 235 20.90 10.88 -28.54
N ASP A 236 19.64 11.05 -28.15
CA ASP A 236 18.79 12.14 -28.65
C ASP A 236 19.05 13.44 -27.88
N GLU A 237 19.77 14.37 -28.53
CA GLU A 237 19.87 15.77 -28.10
C GLU A 237 18.69 16.57 -28.66
N VAL A 238 17.57 16.60 -27.92
CA VAL A 238 16.40 17.46 -28.20
C VAL A 238 15.89 18.08 -26.90
N ASP A 239 15.22 19.23 -27.02
CA ASP A 239 15.09 20.22 -25.93
C ASP A 239 14.38 19.73 -24.65
N ALA A 240 14.89 20.19 -23.52
CA ALA A 240 14.58 19.66 -22.18
C ALA A 240 13.29 20.19 -21.53
N GLU A 241 12.48 20.96 -22.25
CA GLU A 241 11.40 21.79 -21.69
C GLU A 241 9.96 21.35 -22.05
N GLY A 242 9.79 20.37 -22.95
CA GLY A 242 8.51 20.10 -23.62
C GLY A 242 7.75 18.81 -23.24
N ASP A 243 7.88 18.28 -22.01
CA ASP A 243 7.37 16.93 -21.70
C ASP A 243 7.01 16.69 -20.21
N ASP A 244 6.39 17.69 -19.55
CA ASP A 244 5.97 17.56 -18.13
C ASP A 244 4.62 16.82 -17.95
N GLU A 245 3.87 16.62 -19.04
CA GLU A 245 2.54 16.00 -19.08
C GLU A 245 2.50 14.59 -19.71
N VAL A 246 3.60 13.83 -19.67
CA VAL A 246 3.54 12.39 -20.03
C VAL A 246 2.55 11.69 -19.11
N ASP A 247 1.45 11.21 -19.68
CA ASP A 247 0.24 10.96 -18.91
C ASP A 247 0.41 9.76 -17.97
N ALA A 248 -0.29 9.81 -16.83
CA ALA A 248 -0.32 8.72 -15.86
C ALA A 248 -0.99 7.45 -16.44
N GLU A 249 -1.86 7.63 -17.43
CA GLU A 249 -2.60 6.58 -18.12
C GLU A 249 -1.72 5.84 -19.15
N GLU A 250 -0.96 6.59 -19.96
CA GLU A 250 -0.19 6.07 -21.10
C GLU A 250 1.11 5.36 -20.67
N MET A 251 1.77 5.86 -19.62
CA MET A 251 3.07 5.32 -19.16
C MET A 251 2.94 4.15 -18.16
N LEU A 252 1.72 3.68 -17.88
CA LEU A 252 1.41 2.40 -17.23
C LEU A 252 1.44 1.25 -18.25
N GLY A 253 2.59 1.08 -18.91
CA GLY A 253 2.76 0.23 -20.10
C GLY A 253 2.12 -1.17 -20.01
N GLU A 254 1.53 -1.58 -21.13
CA GLU A 254 0.64 -2.73 -21.27
C GLU A 254 1.20 -4.03 -20.64
N GLY A 255 0.40 -4.66 -19.77
CA GLY A 255 0.72 -5.95 -19.18
C GLY A 255 0.20 -6.13 -17.76
N ALA A 256 0.02 -7.38 -17.35
CA ALA A 256 -0.74 -7.79 -16.16
C ALA A 256 -0.38 -7.08 -14.84
N ALA A 257 0.85 -6.59 -14.65
CA ALA A 257 1.25 -5.84 -13.46
C ALA A 257 0.67 -4.41 -13.40
N SER A 258 0.19 -3.89 -14.53
CA SER A 258 -0.63 -2.69 -14.67
C SER A 258 -2.10 -3.00 -14.39
N ASP A 259 -2.64 -4.07 -14.98
CA ASP A 259 -4.05 -4.46 -14.84
C ASP A 259 -4.42 -4.90 -13.41
N ILE A 260 -3.49 -5.61 -12.75
CA ILE A 260 -3.58 -5.95 -11.31
C ILE A 260 -3.45 -4.70 -10.42
N LEU A 261 -2.87 -3.59 -10.92
CA LEU A 261 -2.90 -2.31 -10.21
C LEU A 261 -4.25 -1.61 -10.42
N ARG A 262 -4.71 -1.47 -11.66
CA ARG A 262 -6.00 -0.84 -12.03
C ARG A 262 -7.17 -1.49 -11.27
N SER A 263 -7.29 -2.81 -11.29
CA SER A 263 -8.33 -3.55 -10.55
C SER A 263 -8.26 -3.39 -9.02
N LYS A 264 -7.07 -3.28 -8.41
CA LYS A 264 -6.93 -2.95 -6.97
C LYS A 264 -7.35 -1.52 -6.65
N LEU A 265 -7.04 -0.57 -7.55
CA LEU A 265 -7.41 0.84 -7.41
C LEU A 265 -8.93 1.02 -7.51
N GLU A 266 -9.56 0.37 -8.49
CA GLU A 266 -11.02 0.29 -8.64
C GLU A 266 -11.70 -0.33 -7.41
N ALA A 267 -11.14 -1.42 -6.86
CA ALA A 267 -11.66 -2.03 -5.63
C ALA A 267 -11.60 -1.08 -4.41
N VAL A 268 -10.59 -0.21 -4.32
CA VAL A 268 -10.46 0.80 -3.25
C VAL A 268 -11.34 2.02 -3.50
N LEU A 269 -11.52 2.44 -4.75
CA LEU A 269 -12.54 3.43 -5.15
C LEU A 269 -13.93 2.99 -4.70
N GLN A 270 -14.29 1.74 -4.99
CA GLN A 270 -15.61 1.20 -4.64
C GLN A 270 -15.78 1.01 -3.12
N GLU A 271 -14.75 0.58 -2.38
CA GLU A 271 -14.80 0.55 -0.90
C GLU A 271 -14.96 1.94 -0.28
N SER A 272 -14.31 2.97 -0.83
CA SER A 272 -14.49 4.34 -0.35
C SER A 272 -15.90 4.85 -0.61
N ARG A 273 -16.44 4.62 -1.82
CA ARG A 273 -17.83 4.92 -2.17
C ARG A 273 -18.82 4.20 -1.25
N VAL A 274 -18.60 2.92 -0.92
CA VAL A 274 -19.42 2.17 0.04
C VAL A 274 -19.35 2.78 1.44
N ARG A 275 -18.16 3.15 1.93
CA ARG A 275 -18.00 3.81 3.24
C ARG A 275 -18.75 5.16 3.28
N GLN A 276 -18.57 6.01 2.27
CA GLN A 276 -19.24 7.31 2.18
C GLN A 276 -20.76 7.18 1.99
N ALA A 277 -21.22 6.16 1.25
CA ALA A 277 -22.65 5.87 1.05
C ALA A 277 -23.32 5.36 2.34
N ALA A 278 -22.60 4.75 3.28
CA ALA A 278 -23.13 4.34 4.56
C ALA A 278 -23.50 5.54 5.47
N ASP A 279 -22.85 6.69 5.29
CA ASP A 279 -23.18 7.94 6.00
C ASP A 279 -24.43 8.63 5.39
N LEU A 280 -24.62 8.55 4.06
CA LEU A 280 -25.79 9.11 3.34
C LEU A 280 -27.07 8.30 3.55
N ASN A 281 -27.70 8.45 4.70
CA ASN A 281 -28.95 7.75 5.06
C ASN A 281 -30.23 8.49 4.60
N GLU A 282 -30.17 9.81 4.40
CA GLU A 282 -31.27 10.66 3.92
C GLU A 282 -30.83 11.46 2.68
N ILE A 283 -31.75 11.69 1.75
CA ILE A 283 -31.62 12.71 0.69
C ILE A 283 -32.79 13.69 0.74
N GLU A 284 -32.55 14.93 0.35
CA GLU A 284 -33.60 15.95 0.22
C GLU A 284 -34.01 16.07 -1.26
N VAL A 285 -35.27 15.76 -1.56
CA VAL A 285 -35.85 15.76 -2.91
C VAL A 285 -37.03 16.71 -2.92
N LEU A 286 -36.92 17.81 -3.67
CA LEU A 286 -37.96 18.86 -3.77
C LEU A 286 -38.42 19.44 -2.41
N GLY A 287 -37.56 19.36 -1.38
CA GLY A 287 -37.84 19.81 -0.01
C GLY A 287 -38.38 18.74 0.94
N GLU A 288 -38.62 17.52 0.46
CA GLU A 288 -38.97 16.37 1.30
C GLU A 288 -37.73 15.49 1.57
N ARG A 289 -37.60 14.97 2.79
CA ARG A 289 -36.51 14.07 3.17
C ARG A 289 -36.89 12.61 3.00
N VAL A 290 -36.18 11.93 2.10
CA VAL A 290 -36.44 10.53 1.74
C VAL A 290 -35.28 9.66 2.25
N PRO A 291 -35.54 8.68 3.15
CA PRO A 291 -34.51 7.78 3.64
C PRO A 291 -34.21 6.67 2.62
N ILE A 292 -32.94 6.50 2.25
CA ILE A 292 -32.52 5.46 1.28
C ILE A 292 -32.10 4.19 2.03
N LYS A 293 -32.74 3.07 1.71
CA LYS A 293 -32.45 1.76 2.33
C LYS A 293 -31.49 0.86 1.54
N SER A 294 -31.30 1.16 0.25
CA SER A 294 -30.57 0.30 -0.70
C SER A 294 -29.17 0.86 -0.97
N ASP A 295 -28.14 0.13 -0.59
CA ASP A 295 -26.73 0.56 -0.71
C ASP A 295 -26.35 0.90 -2.15
N LYS A 296 -26.91 0.18 -3.13
CA LYS A 296 -26.69 0.43 -4.56
C LYS A 296 -27.17 1.82 -4.97
N VAL A 297 -28.37 2.21 -4.52
CA VAL A 297 -28.95 3.54 -4.78
C VAL A 297 -28.11 4.62 -4.08
N ARG A 298 -27.66 4.38 -2.85
CA ARG A 298 -26.79 5.32 -2.11
C ARG A 298 -25.47 5.57 -2.84
N ILE A 299 -24.80 4.52 -3.32
CA ILE A 299 -23.54 4.62 -4.07
C ILE A 299 -23.73 5.39 -5.39
N ALA A 300 -24.79 5.09 -6.15
CA ALA A 300 -25.05 5.76 -7.43
C ALA A 300 -25.42 7.25 -7.26
N ILE A 301 -26.25 7.59 -6.26
CA ILE A 301 -26.60 8.98 -5.96
C ILE A 301 -25.38 9.76 -5.45
N LEU A 302 -24.50 9.14 -4.66
CA LEU A 302 -23.24 9.76 -4.24
C LEU A 302 -22.32 10.05 -5.43
N ALA A 303 -22.20 9.12 -6.38
CA ALA A 303 -21.45 9.34 -7.62
C ALA A 303 -22.01 10.51 -8.44
N ALA A 304 -23.34 10.62 -8.57
CA ALA A 304 -23.98 11.75 -9.25
C ALA A 304 -23.77 13.08 -8.49
N GLN A 305 -23.87 13.09 -7.16
CA GLN A 305 -23.59 14.27 -6.33
C GLN A 305 -22.14 14.74 -6.48
N GLN A 306 -21.17 13.82 -6.48
CA GLN A 306 -19.76 14.16 -6.71
C GLN A 306 -19.56 14.77 -8.10
N LYS A 307 -20.12 14.16 -9.16
CA LYS A 307 -20.03 14.70 -10.53
C LYS A 307 -20.65 16.10 -10.66
N ILE A 308 -21.74 16.40 -9.94
CA ILE A 308 -22.30 17.76 -9.89
C ILE A 308 -21.32 18.76 -9.26
N VAL A 309 -20.63 18.39 -8.18
CA VAL A 309 -19.60 19.23 -7.55
C VAL A 309 -18.38 19.39 -8.47
N ASP A 310 -17.97 18.32 -9.16
CA ASP A 310 -16.87 18.34 -10.13
C ASP A 310 -17.17 19.31 -11.29
N ILE A 311 -18.36 19.24 -11.89
CA ILE A 311 -18.83 20.15 -12.96
C ILE A 311 -18.90 21.61 -12.45
N GLN A 312 -19.33 21.83 -11.20
CA GLN A 312 -19.37 23.18 -10.61
C GLN A 312 -17.96 23.73 -10.32
N ALA A 313 -16.97 22.88 -10.05
CA ALA A 313 -15.57 23.25 -9.90
C ALA A 313 -14.85 23.42 -11.25
N ALA A 314 -15.33 22.76 -12.31
CA ALA A 314 -14.79 22.76 -13.69
C ALA A 314 -15.09 24.07 -14.47
N GLY A 315 -14.98 25.22 -13.81
CA GLY A 315 -15.22 26.53 -14.43
C GLY A 315 -14.16 26.91 -15.46
N GLY A 316 -14.49 26.77 -16.75
CA GLY A 316 -13.66 27.25 -17.88
C GLY A 316 -13.12 26.19 -18.84
N LEU A 317 -13.68 24.98 -18.86
CA LEU A 317 -13.39 23.98 -19.90
C LEU A 317 -14.01 24.36 -21.26
N SER A 318 -13.58 23.69 -22.33
CA SER A 318 -14.24 23.72 -23.64
C SER A 318 -15.59 23.02 -23.62
N ASP A 319 -16.50 23.45 -24.50
CA ASP A 319 -17.87 22.92 -24.60
C ASP A 319 -17.91 21.39 -24.80
N ASP A 320 -16.98 20.82 -25.58
CA ASP A 320 -16.88 19.36 -25.81
C ASP A 320 -16.55 18.60 -24.51
N ALA A 321 -15.58 19.08 -23.73
CA ALA A 321 -15.16 18.44 -22.48
C ALA A 321 -16.17 18.67 -21.34
N LEU A 322 -16.96 19.74 -21.43
CA LEU A 322 -18.13 19.95 -20.56
C LEU A 322 -19.26 18.97 -20.91
N MET A 323 -19.48 18.69 -22.20
CA MET A 323 -20.50 17.73 -22.66
C MET A 323 -20.18 16.30 -22.18
N GLU A 324 -18.91 15.87 -22.25
CA GLU A 324 -18.47 14.57 -21.74
C GLU A 324 -18.76 14.40 -20.23
N GLN A 325 -18.52 15.43 -19.41
CA GLN A 325 -18.87 15.38 -17.98
C GLN A 325 -20.38 15.31 -17.72
N TYR A 326 -21.20 15.92 -18.57
CA TYR A 326 -22.65 15.80 -18.49
C TYR A 326 -23.13 14.39 -18.88
N ASP A 327 -22.52 13.75 -19.89
CA ASP A 327 -22.83 12.37 -20.26
C ASP A 327 -22.47 11.38 -19.13
N GLU A 328 -21.30 11.54 -18.47
CA GLU A 328 -20.95 10.78 -17.27
C GLU A 328 -21.98 10.99 -16.12
N LEU A 329 -22.47 12.21 -15.94
CA LEU A 329 -23.50 12.52 -14.95
C LEU A 329 -24.84 11.86 -15.30
N PHE A 330 -25.23 11.83 -16.59
CA PHE A 330 -26.41 11.10 -17.03
C PHE A 330 -26.29 9.60 -16.83
N VAL A 331 -25.11 8.99 -17.02
CA VAL A 331 -24.87 7.58 -16.69
C VAL A 331 -25.08 7.35 -15.18
N ALA A 332 -24.46 8.15 -14.31
CA ALA A 332 -24.62 8.02 -12.85
C ALA A 332 -26.09 8.18 -12.39
N PHE A 333 -26.86 9.07 -13.01
CA PHE A 333 -28.30 9.19 -12.73
C PHE A 333 -29.12 8.01 -13.27
N ASN A 334 -28.78 7.44 -14.43
CA ASN A 334 -29.44 6.24 -14.95
C ASN A 334 -29.20 5.03 -14.04
N ASP A 335 -27.97 4.82 -13.55
CA ASP A 335 -27.66 3.77 -12.57
C ASP A 335 -28.48 3.92 -11.27
N ALA A 336 -28.62 5.16 -10.77
CA ALA A 336 -29.45 5.45 -9.60
C ALA A 336 -30.94 5.15 -9.86
N LEU A 337 -31.45 5.53 -11.04
CA LEU A 337 -32.83 5.24 -11.46
C LEU A 337 -33.08 3.74 -11.65
N GLU A 338 -32.12 2.99 -12.20
CA GLU A 338 -32.18 1.52 -12.31
C GLU A 338 -32.22 0.85 -10.93
N GLY A 339 -31.40 1.33 -9.98
CA GLY A 339 -31.42 0.89 -8.59
C GLY A 339 -32.79 1.12 -7.94
N VAL A 340 -33.34 2.33 -8.03
CA VAL A 340 -34.68 2.66 -7.48
C VAL A 340 -35.78 1.84 -8.17
N ARG A 341 -35.70 1.62 -9.48
CA ARG A 341 -36.62 0.73 -10.22
C ARG A 341 -36.52 -0.73 -9.77
N ALA A 342 -35.33 -1.21 -9.41
CA ALA A 342 -35.13 -2.55 -8.86
C ALA A 342 -35.73 -2.68 -7.45
N ASP A 343 -35.47 -1.71 -6.56
CA ASP A 343 -36.06 -1.66 -5.22
C ASP A 343 -37.60 -1.65 -5.28
N LEU A 344 -38.20 -0.81 -6.14
CA LEU A 344 -39.65 -0.74 -6.34
C LEU A 344 -40.23 -2.06 -6.86
N ARG A 345 -39.54 -2.74 -7.79
CA ARG A 345 -39.91 -4.08 -8.26
C ARG A 345 -39.83 -5.13 -7.14
N GLN A 346 -38.90 -5.01 -6.22
CA GLN A 346 -38.79 -5.90 -5.06
C GLN A 346 -39.92 -5.65 -4.06
N VAL A 347 -40.21 -4.39 -3.70
CA VAL A 347 -41.34 -4.04 -2.81
C VAL A 347 -42.67 -4.56 -3.37
N GLY A 348 -42.90 -4.45 -4.68
CA GLY A 348 -44.11 -5.01 -5.32
C GLY A 348 -44.21 -6.55 -5.23
N LYS A 349 -43.06 -7.25 -5.29
CA LYS A 349 -43.00 -8.71 -5.06
C LYS A 349 -43.25 -9.07 -3.59
N GLU A 350 -42.71 -8.31 -2.65
CA GLU A 350 -42.90 -8.55 -1.22
C GLU A 350 -44.35 -8.27 -0.79
N GLN A 351 -45.01 -7.26 -1.37
CA GLN A 351 -46.43 -6.99 -1.16
C GLN A 351 -47.32 -8.12 -1.72
N THR A 352 -47.08 -8.56 -2.96
CA THR A 352 -47.87 -9.65 -3.57
C THR A 352 -47.63 -11.01 -2.91
N ALA A 353 -46.42 -11.28 -2.43
CA ALA A 353 -46.12 -12.46 -1.61
C ALA A 353 -46.84 -12.41 -0.25
N ARG A 354 -46.98 -11.24 0.38
CA ARG A 354 -47.73 -11.10 1.65
C ARG A 354 -49.24 -11.24 1.48
N SER A 355 -49.82 -10.80 0.36
CA SER A 355 -51.24 -11.05 0.09
C SER A 355 -51.53 -12.52 -0.20
N GLY A 356 -50.62 -13.23 -0.87
CA GLY A 356 -50.77 -14.67 -1.19
C GLY A 356 -50.54 -15.64 -0.03
N VAL A 357 -50.33 -15.15 1.20
CA VAL A 357 -50.20 -15.93 2.45
C VAL A 357 -51.36 -15.60 3.42
N ALA A 358 -52.38 -14.88 2.94
CA ALA A 358 -53.53 -14.41 3.72
C ALA A 358 -54.89 -14.95 3.20
N GLU A 359 -54.87 -15.97 2.34
CA GLU A 359 -56.02 -16.77 1.89
C GLU A 359 -55.97 -18.20 2.48
#